data_AF-A0A964NIC9-F1
#
_entry.id   AF-A0A964NIC9-F1
#
_cell.length_a   1.000
_cell.length_b   1.000
_cell.length_c   1.000
_cell.angle_alpha   90.00
_cell.angle_beta   90.00
_cell.angle_gamma   90.00
#
_symmetry.space_group_name_H-M   'P 1'
#
loop_
_entity.id
_entity.type
_entity.pdbx_description
1 polymer ?
#
loop_
_entity_poly.entity_id
_entity_poly.type
_entity_poly.pdbx_seq_one_letter_code
_entity_poly.pdbx_strand_id
1 'polypeptide(L)'
;MRHLELPLALGLALILAACANVPNVSGQTDAFALPPVVNPDEPSEPGEQGGPSEPGGVDCAAVEESCNAVDDDCDGAVDEVGCACTADTACFRGPASARGVGVCSDGQRACDGLEIQGPCEGGVSPSPELCDGLDGDCDGVVDERCCLNDDCADAALPPFEGTEEEGDPPVDPVDPDGPGGDCPQGSVAGLVCAPDGSPVVGARVYVDSTDCEGRAQRVEVASDADGGFRIDGLAPGPAEVVVLAGRFEARYVVVIVEGQVASANDGASKVCIPDDAVSIAVTSGDYDRIEDIIGGMGFEHDVYCGDGFGNVGARGLFGDWDRLSTYDVVFVNCGLSVDFTGREGQQMVVNLRRFVAQGGSLYISDLAAHLVDAVWPEKVTFRGTLHPSEGGDPCCSCIDCPPECGANVEAERFGGACMGSSFGDLFCGAYGPLEGFGSTGERAATVRHPVMRQSLGRDRLRILFEAEGWVEIEAVGNGVDVLVDADGEPLMVMFEVSGGGRVAFTTFHNHAQLAEDVEKILRALVFQL
;
A
#
# COMPACT_ATOMS: atom_id res chain seq x y z
N MET A 1 -0.99 34.39 73.58
CA MET A 1 -1.34 33.50 74.71
C MET A 1 -1.16 32.07 74.23
N ARG A 2 -0.27 31.31 74.90
CA ARG A 2 -0.17 29.83 75.04
C ARG A 2 -0.25 28.98 73.74
N HIS A 3 0.85 28.32 73.32
CA HIS A 3 1.27 26.94 73.73
C HIS A 3 0.22 25.88 73.30
N LEU A 4 0.49 24.77 72.59
CA LEU A 4 1.56 23.77 72.75
C LEU A 4 1.41 22.67 71.61
N GLU A 5 2.54 22.19 71.08
CA GLU A 5 2.95 20.82 70.62
C GLU A 5 2.22 19.97 69.52
N LEU A 6 3.03 19.61 68.47
CA LEU A 6 3.33 18.30 67.78
C LEU A 6 2.31 17.12 67.71
N PRO A 7 2.52 16.02 66.90
CA PRO A 7 3.42 15.74 65.74
C PRO A 7 2.85 14.88 64.56
N LEU A 8 3.70 14.72 63.53
CA LEU A 8 3.96 13.63 62.56
C LEU A 8 3.14 12.30 62.56
N ALA A 9 2.83 11.83 61.33
CA ALA A 9 3.08 10.48 60.75
C ALA A 9 1.89 9.65 60.19
N LEU A 10 2.12 9.16 58.95
CA LEU A 10 1.70 7.88 58.31
C LEU A 10 0.22 7.55 57.95
N GLY A 11 0.07 6.88 56.79
CA GLY A 11 -1.09 6.07 56.36
C GLY A 11 -1.72 6.58 55.07
N LEU A 12 -1.47 6.01 53.88
CA LEU A 12 -1.81 4.67 53.35
C LEU A 12 -3.32 4.37 53.35
N ALA A 13 -3.83 4.15 52.12
CA ALA A 13 -5.03 3.40 51.73
C ALA A 13 -6.44 3.98 52.01
N LEU A 14 -7.06 4.49 50.94
CA LEU A 14 -8.48 4.36 50.59
C LEU A 14 -8.47 4.35 49.04
N ILE A 15 -9.08 3.42 48.30
CA ILE A 15 -10.53 3.21 48.19
C ILE A 15 -10.79 1.73 47.78
N LEU A 16 -11.57 1.03 48.60
CA LEU A 16 -12.40 -0.11 48.20
C LEU A 16 -13.68 0.43 47.54
N ALA A 17 -14.13 -0.19 46.45
CA ALA A 17 -15.43 -0.87 46.34
C ALA A 17 -15.90 -0.97 44.87
N ALA A 18 -15.98 -2.20 44.34
CA ALA A 18 -17.19 -2.77 43.75
C ALA A 18 -16.89 -4.11 43.06
N CYS A 19 -17.10 -5.22 43.77
CA CYS A 19 -17.48 -6.51 43.17
C CYS A 19 -18.15 -7.35 44.27
N ALA A 20 -19.48 -7.43 44.25
CA ALA A 20 -20.24 -8.41 45.01
C ALA A 20 -21.56 -8.68 44.29
N ASN A 21 -21.64 -9.84 43.62
CA ASN A 21 -22.77 -10.77 43.63
C ASN A 21 -22.69 -11.72 42.43
N VAL A 22 -22.42 -13.01 42.67
CA VAL A 22 -23.21 -14.17 42.19
C VAL A 22 -22.92 -15.36 43.14
N PRO A 23 -23.92 -16.16 43.57
CA PRO A 23 -23.77 -17.11 44.67
C PRO A 23 -23.30 -18.50 44.24
N ASN A 24 -22.68 -19.17 45.21
CA ASN A 24 -22.17 -20.54 45.20
C ASN A 24 -23.31 -21.56 45.34
N VAL A 25 -23.35 -22.58 44.49
CA VAL A 25 -24.10 -23.83 44.74
C VAL A 25 -23.17 -25.01 44.54
N SER A 26 -22.98 -25.74 45.62
CA SER A 26 -22.23 -26.98 45.73
C SER A 26 -22.98 -28.19 45.17
N GLY A 27 -22.25 -29.07 44.49
CA GLY A 27 -22.41 -30.52 44.60
C GLY A 27 -23.20 -31.21 43.50
N GLN A 28 -22.50 -31.96 42.64
CA GLN A 28 -22.71 -33.40 42.47
C GLN A 28 -21.59 -34.00 41.59
N THR A 29 -21.08 -35.11 42.07
CA THR A 29 -20.16 -36.03 41.40
C THR A 29 -20.85 -36.72 40.24
N ASP A 30 -20.21 -36.84 39.08
CA ASP A 30 -20.29 -38.05 38.26
C ASP A 30 -19.09 -38.17 37.32
N ALA A 31 -18.63 -39.41 37.21
CA ALA A 31 -17.40 -39.84 36.57
C ALA A 31 -17.47 -39.75 35.03
N PHE A 32 -16.35 -39.37 34.39
CA PHE A 32 -16.07 -39.75 33.02
C PHE A 32 -14.62 -40.23 32.88
N ALA A 33 -14.50 -41.41 32.27
CA ALA A 33 -13.33 -42.26 32.22
C ALA A 33 -12.28 -41.78 31.20
N LEU A 34 -11.01 -42.05 31.51
CA LEU A 34 -9.88 -41.92 30.60
C LEU A 34 -9.84 -43.10 29.62
N PRO A 35 -9.44 -42.92 28.34
CA PRO A 35 -9.15 -44.05 27.45
C PRO A 35 -7.76 -44.67 27.76
N PRO A 36 -7.56 -45.98 27.49
CA PRO A 36 -6.40 -46.71 27.97
C PRO A 36 -5.18 -46.67 27.04
N VAL A 37 -4.02 -46.76 27.68
CA VAL A 37 -2.68 -47.00 27.11
C VAL A 37 -2.58 -48.44 26.63
N VAL A 38 -2.06 -48.67 25.42
CA VAL A 38 -1.71 -50.01 24.91
C VAL A 38 -0.19 -50.13 24.81
N ASN A 39 0.33 -51.20 25.42
CA ASN A 39 1.75 -51.58 25.48
C ASN A 39 2.07 -52.60 24.35
N PRO A 40 3.31 -52.66 23.83
CA PRO A 40 3.69 -53.53 22.71
C PRO A 40 4.22 -54.89 23.20
N ASP A 41 3.96 -55.99 22.47
CA ASP A 41 4.85 -57.16 22.28
C ASP A 41 4.15 -58.33 21.52
N GLU A 42 4.63 -58.58 20.28
CA GLU A 42 4.74 -59.86 19.50
C GLU A 42 3.51 -60.68 19.01
N PRO A 43 3.65 -61.59 18.00
CA PRO A 43 4.43 -61.56 16.75
C PRO A 43 3.63 -62.01 15.47
N SER A 44 4.32 -61.90 14.32
CA SER A 44 3.98 -62.12 12.90
C SER A 44 3.71 -63.55 12.41
N GLU A 45 3.04 -63.72 11.23
CA GLU A 45 3.28 -64.71 10.13
C GLU A 45 2.27 -64.51 8.93
N PRO A 46 2.52 -65.02 7.69
CA PRO A 46 2.54 -64.18 6.45
C PRO A 46 1.73 -64.66 5.19
N GLY A 47 1.73 -63.84 4.12
CA GLY A 47 1.38 -64.17 2.70
C GLY A 47 0.24 -63.28 2.13
N GLU A 48 0.24 -62.70 0.92
CA GLU A 48 0.87 -63.02 -0.37
C GLU A 48 0.88 -61.78 -1.34
N GLN A 49 2.04 -61.52 -1.93
CA GLN A 49 2.45 -60.96 -3.25
C GLN A 49 1.51 -60.08 -4.13
N GLY A 50 2.05 -58.92 -4.58
CA GLY A 50 1.75 -58.34 -5.90
C GLY A 50 2.24 -56.90 -6.21
N GLY A 51 3.45 -56.75 -6.80
CA GLY A 51 3.84 -55.74 -7.83
C GLY A 51 3.92 -54.22 -7.54
N PRO A 52 4.71 -53.41 -8.31
CA PRO A 52 5.33 -52.17 -7.81
C PRO A 52 4.77 -50.84 -8.37
N SER A 53 4.72 -49.76 -7.57
CA SER A 53 4.94 -48.33 -7.94
C SER A 53 4.78 -47.40 -6.72
N GLU A 54 5.71 -46.45 -6.54
CA GLU A 54 5.64 -45.30 -5.61
C GLU A 54 4.84 -44.13 -6.23
N PRO A 55 4.66 -42.95 -5.57
CA PRO A 55 4.13 -42.67 -4.23
C PRO A 55 3.03 -41.57 -4.23
N GLY A 56 2.26 -41.44 -3.13
CA GLY A 56 1.58 -40.20 -2.74
C GLY A 56 0.26 -39.85 -3.45
N GLY A 57 -0.87 -40.29 -2.88
CA GLY A 57 -2.21 -39.82 -3.23
C GLY A 57 -2.83 -39.07 -2.05
N VAL A 58 -3.24 -37.82 -2.31
CA VAL A 58 -4.09 -36.99 -1.45
C VAL A 58 -5.48 -37.64 -1.41
N ASP A 59 -6.18 -37.52 -0.27
CA ASP A 59 -7.47 -38.16 -0.02
C ASP A 59 -8.57 -37.47 -0.84
N CYS A 60 -8.78 -37.89 -2.10
CA CYS A 60 -9.87 -37.41 -2.97
C CYS A 60 -11.19 -37.99 -2.44
N ALA A 61 -12.00 -37.15 -1.78
CA ALA A 61 -13.38 -37.47 -1.48
C ALA A 61 -14.29 -36.85 -2.55
N ALA A 62 -15.44 -37.48 -2.84
CA ALA A 62 -16.44 -36.89 -3.73
C ALA A 62 -17.05 -35.62 -3.09
N VAL A 63 -16.46 -34.46 -3.41
CA VAL A 63 -16.93 -33.12 -3.04
C VAL A 63 -17.26 -32.34 -4.31
N GLU A 64 -18.07 -31.29 -4.20
CA GLU A 64 -18.29 -30.37 -5.32
C GLU A 64 -16.97 -29.62 -5.64
N GLU A 65 -16.65 -29.51 -6.93
CA GLU A 65 -15.50 -28.79 -7.47
C GLU A 65 -15.40 -27.35 -6.91
N SER A 66 -14.21 -26.96 -6.43
CA SER A 66 -13.91 -25.58 -6.03
C SER A 66 -12.97 -24.95 -7.06
N CYS A 67 -13.28 -23.75 -7.53
CA CYS A 67 -12.53 -23.10 -8.63
C CYS A 67 -11.14 -22.63 -8.19
N ASN A 68 -10.19 -23.55 -8.02
CA ASN A 68 -8.87 -23.32 -7.41
C ASN A 68 -7.72 -23.89 -8.27
N ALA A 69 -7.99 -24.32 -9.51
CA ALA A 69 -7.03 -24.93 -10.43
C ALA A 69 -6.41 -26.26 -9.93
N VAL A 70 -7.09 -26.94 -9.02
CA VAL A 70 -6.80 -28.30 -8.55
C VAL A 70 -7.96 -29.21 -8.98
N ASP A 71 -7.63 -30.42 -9.40
CA ASP A 71 -8.59 -31.50 -9.64
C ASP A 71 -9.05 -32.02 -8.26
N ASP A 72 -10.07 -31.37 -7.69
CA ASP A 72 -10.51 -31.57 -6.30
C ASP A 72 -11.28 -32.90 -6.13
N ASP A 73 -11.94 -33.38 -7.18
CA ASP A 73 -12.62 -34.68 -7.22
C ASP A 73 -11.83 -35.82 -7.90
N CYS A 74 -10.66 -35.48 -8.47
CA CYS A 74 -9.71 -36.39 -9.10
C CYS A 74 -10.28 -37.12 -10.35
N ASP A 75 -11.24 -36.54 -11.06
CA ASP A 75 -11.83 -37.11 -12.29
C ASP A 75 -10.93 -36.97 -13.54
N GLY A 76 -9.84 -36.21 -13.42
CA GLY A 76 -8.85 -35.99 -14.46
C GLY A 76 -9.10 -34.77 -15.34
N ALA A 77 -10.16 -34.01 -15.07
CA ALA A 77 -10.29 -32.63 -15.48
C ALA A 77 -9.94 -31.70 -14.30
N VAL A 78 -9.78 -30.40 -14.58
CA VAL A 78 -9.54 -29.39 -13.55
C VAL A 78 -10.64 -28.36 -13.74
N ASP A 79 -11.39 -28.07 -12.68
CA ASP A 79 -12.45 -27.05 -12.62
C ASP A 79 -13.61 -27.25 -13.65
N GLU A 80 -14.04 -28.49 -13.91
CA GLU A 80 -14.96 -28.81 -15.02
C GLU A 80 -16.47 -28.59 -14.75
N VAL A 81 -16.89 -28.37 -13.50
CA VAL A 81 -18.29 -28.08 -13.17
C VAL A 81 -18.45 -26.79 -12.36
N GLY A 82 -19.00 -25.74 -12.98
CA GLY A 82 -19.47 -24.53 -12.29
C GLY A 82 -18.52 -23.33 -12.26
N CYS A 83 -17.29 -23.48 -12.75
CA CYS A 83 -16.25 -22.44 -12.72
C CYS A 83 -16.16 -21.59 -14.01
N ALA A 84 -16.87 -21.99 -15.07
CA ALA A 84 -16.99 -21.19 -16.28
C ALA A 84 -17.91 -19.98 -16.05
N CYS A 85 -17.43 -18.77 -16.33
CA CYS A 85 -18.35 -17.69 -16.63
C CYS A 85 -19.17 -18.11 -17.87
N THR A 86 -20.49 -17.89 -17.86
CA THR A 86 -21.38 -18.32 -18.96
C THR A 86 -21.90 -17.16 -19.80
N ALA A 87 -21.65 -15.93 -19.37
CA ALA A 87 -22.02 -14.70 -20.06
C ALA A 87 -21.20 -13.51 -19.56
N ASP A 88 -21.14 -12.45 -20.37
CA ASP A 88 -20.61 -11.15 -19.98
C ASP A 88 -21.33 -10.65 -18.72
N THR A 89 -20.57 -10.04 -17.81
CA THR A 89 -21.09 -9.58 -16.52
C THR A 89 -21.21 -8.06 -16.50
N ALA A 90 -22.38 -7.57 -16.11
CA ALA A 90 -22.60 -6.14 -15.91
C ALA A 90 -21.72 -5.64 -14.77
N CYS A 91 -21.00 -4.56 -15.02
CA CYS A 91 -20.07 -3.93 -14.07
C CYS A 91 -20.39 -2.45 -13.96
N PHE A 92 -20.04 -1.84 -12.83
CA PHE A 92 -20.20 -0.41 -12.62
C PHE A 92 -18.96 0.13 -11.95
N ARG A 93 -18.44 1.24 -12.46
CA ARG A 93 -17.26 1.91 -11.91
C ARG A 93 -17.74 3.13 -11.13
N GLY A 94 -17.85 3.00 -9.82
CA GLY A 94 -18.41 4.03 -8.93
C GLY A 94 -19.14 3.41 -7.74
N PRO A 95 -19.51 4.20 -6.73
CA PRO A 95 -20.25 3.71 -5.57
C PRO A 95 -21.58 3.11 -5.99
N ALA A 96 -22.02 2.03 -5.31
CA ALA A 96 -23.26 1.34 -5.64
C ALA A 96 -24.51 2.25 -5.58
N SER A 97 -24.46 3.34 -4.81
CA SER A 97 -25.51 4.35 -4.70
C SER A 97 -25.69 5.20 -5.96
N ALA A 98 -24.66 5.33 -6.80
CA ALA A 98 -24.68 6.11 -8.04
C ALA A 98 -25.07 5.27 -9.27
N ARG A 99 -25.22 3.95 -9.10
CA ARG A 99 -25.50 3.02 -10.19
C ARG A 99 -26.91 3.25 -10.75
N GLY A 100 -26.99 3.63 -12.03
CA GLY A 100 -28.27 3.89 -12.70
C GLY A 100 -28.95 5.19 -12.26
N VAL A 101 -28.21 6.10 -11.64
CA VAL A 101 -28.65 7.44 -11.24
C VAL A 101 -28.06 8.46 -12.21
N GLY A 102 -28.82 9.49 -12.57
CA GLY A 102 -28.37 10.49 -13.54
C GLY A 102 -27.99 9.89 -14.90
N VAL A 103 -26.80 10.24 -15.39
CA VAL A 103 -26.23 9.68 -16.62
C VAL A 103 -25.46 8.38 -16.41
N CYS A 104 -25.24 7.97 -15.16
CA CYS A 104 -24.44 6.81 -14.83
C CYS A 104 -25.12 5.50 -15.25
N SER A 105 -24.35 4.63 -15.90
CA SER A 105 -24.84 3.35 -16.42
C SER A 105 -23.81 2.25 -16.32
N ASP A 106 -24.30 1.02 -16.24
CA ASP A 106 -23.46 -0.16 -16.24
C ASP A 106 -22.69 -0.32 -17.55
N GLY A 107 -21.44 -0.77 -17.42
CA GLY A 107 -20.68 -1.35 -18.51
C GLY A 107 -20.77 -2.88 -18.50
N GLN A 108 -19.95 -3.52 -19.33
CA GLN A 108 -19.84 -4.97 -19.39
C GLN A 108 -18.38 -5.39 -19.29
N ARG A 109 -18.13 -6.50 -18.59
CA ARG A 109 -16.87 -7.24 -18.65
C ARG A 109 -17.09 -8.52 -19.44
N ALA A 110 -16.20 -8.77 -20.40
CA ALA A 110 -16.31 -9.89 -21.32
C ALA A 110 -16.00 -11.20 -20.61
N CYS A 111 -16.79 -12.23 -20.90
CA CYS A 111 -16.53 -13.59 -20.45
C CYS A 111 -15.94 -14.40 -21.61
N ASP A 112 -14.77 -15.01 -21.42
CA ASP A 112 -14.15 -15.86 -22.45
C ASP A 112 -14.57 -17.35 -22.36
N GLY A 113 -15.51 -17.65 -21.46
CA GLY A 113 -16.00 -19.00 -21.17
C GLY A 113 -15.26 -19.70 -20.03
N LEU A 114 -14.22 -19.07 -19.47
CA LEU A 114 -13.49 -19.56 -18.29
C LEU A 114 -13.34 -18.46 -17.23
N GLU A 115 -13.11 -17.20 -17.61
CA GLU A 115 -12.91 -16.09 -16.70
C GLU A 115 -13.51 -14.76 -17.23
N ILE A 116 -13.85 -13.84 -16.31
CA ILE A 116 -14.24 -12.46 -16.65
C ILE A 116 -12.99 -11.62 -16.98
N GLN A 117 -12.82 -11.34 -18.26
CA GLN A 117 -11.69 -10.61 -18.83
C GLN A 117 -11.88 -9.09 -18.79
N GLY A 118 -10.76 -8.38 -18.62
CA GLY A 118 -10.64 -6.94 -18.90
C GLY A 118 -11.36 -5.98 -17.94
N PRO A 119 -11.16 -4.65 -18.14
CA PRO A 119 -11.83 -3.60 -17.37
C PRO A 119 -13.31 -3.49 -17.73
N CYS A 120 -14.08 -2.74 -16.93
CA CYS A 120 -15.48 -2.47 -17.23
C CYS A 120 -15.64 -1.57 -18.45
N GLU A 121 -16.12 -2.10 -19.59
CA GLU A 121 -16.24 -1.35 -20.84
C GLU A 121 -17.66 -0.83 -21.09
N GLY A 122 -17.77 0.39 -21.60
CA GLY A 122 -19.05 0.99 -22.04
C GLY A 122 -19.95 1.52 -20.93
N GLY A 123 -19.51 1.48 -19.67
CA GLY A 123 -20.21 2.11 -18.54
C GLY A 123 -19.89 3.60 -18.40
N VAL A 124 -20.83 4.36 -17.84
CA VAL A 124 -20.65 5.78 -17.49
C VAL A 124 -20.55 5.86 -15.97
N SER A 125 -19.39 6.27 -15.48
CA SER A 125 -19.10 6.45 -14.04
C SER A 125 -19.41 7.88 -13.58
N PRO A 126 -19.62 8.10 -12.27
CA PRO A 126 -19.78 9.43 -11.70
C PRO A 126 -18.64 10.38 -12.10
N SER A 127 -19.00 11.61 -12.42
CA SER A 127 -18.09 12.70 -12.80
C SER A 127 -18.64 14.04 -12.27
N PRO A 128 -17.83 15.04 -11.94
CA PRO A 128 -18.37 16.31 -11.43
C PRO A 128 -19.38 16.98 -12.38
N GLU A 129 -20.40 17.63 -11.80
CA GLU A 129 -21.44 18.36 -12.53
C GLU A 129 -20.87 19.38 -13.55
N LEU A 130 -21.40 19.36 -14.78
CA LEU A 130 -21.01 20.24 -15.89
C LEU A 130 -22.03 21.35 -16.21
N CYS A 131 -23.13 21.43 -15.45
CA CYS A 131 -24.17 22.45 -15.63
C CYS A 131 -24.84 22.42 -17.01
N ASP A 132 -25.00 21.20 -17.54
CA ASP A 132 -25.57 20.93 -18.85
C ASP A 132 -26.98 20.31 -18.78
N GLY A 133 -27.58 20.29 -17.57
CA GLY A 133 -28.90 19.72 -17.33
C GLY A 133 -28.89 18.20 -17.15
N LEU A 134 -27.71 17.61 -16.92
CA LEU A 134 -27.49 16.21 -16.65
C LEU A 134 -26.87 16.05 -15.25
N ASP A 135 -27.35 15.08 -14.48
CA ASP A 135 -26.75 14.63 -13.22
C ASP A 135 -25.53 13.77 -13.55
N GLY A 136 -24.37 14.41 -13.57
CA GLY A 136 -23.07 13.88 -13.94
C GLY A 136 -22.37 13.15 -12.80
N ASP A 137 -22.58 13.60 -11.56
CA ASP A 137 -21.97 13.01 -10.35
C ASP A 137 -22.84 11.89 -9.74
N CYS A 138 -24.03 11.71 -10.33
CA CYS A 138 -24.94 10.60 -10.12
C CYS A 138 -25.39 10.50 -8.66
N ASP A 139 -25.53 11.65 -7.99
CA ASP A 139 -26.06 11.77 -6.64
C ASP A 139 -27.60 11.88 -6.60
N GLY A 140 -28.23 11.99 -7.77
CA GLY A 140 -29.67 12.03 -7.96
C GLY A 140 -30.24 13.44 -7.99
N VAL A 141 -29.40 14.45 -7.93
CA VAL A 141 -29.74 15.86 -8.15
C VAL A 141 -29.06 16.30 -9.44
N VAL A 142 -29.75 17.12 -10.23
CA VAL A 142 -29.19 17.68 -11.46
C VAL A 142 -28.62 19.05 -11.14
N ASP A 143 -27.38 19.30 -11.54
CA ASP A 143 -26.71 20.61 -11.50
C ASP A 143 -26.61 21.24 -10.08
N GLU A 144 -26.46 20.46 -9.02
CA GLU A 144 -26.51 20.90 -7.61
C GLU A 144 -25.23 21.56 -7.09
N ARG A 145 -24.15 21.52 -7.87
CA ARG A 145 -22.85 22.17 -7.54
C ARG A 145 -22.38 23.17 -8.59
N CYS A 146 -23.31 23.71 -9.37
CA CYS A 146 -23.06 24.65 -10.47
C CYS A 146 -22.69 26.10 -10.08
N CYS A 147 -22.33 26.34 -8.83
CA CYS A 147 -22.14 27.69 -8.30
C CYS A 147 -20.64 28.02 -8.19
N LEU A 148 -20.02 28.53 -9.26
CA LEU A 148 -18.60 28.93 -9.25
C LEU A 148 -18.34 30.41 -8.91
N ASN A 149 -19.34 31.29 -8.76
CA ASN A 149 -19.18 32.65 -8.22
C ASN A 149 -20.54 33.20 -7.73
N ASP A 150 -20.52 34.06 -6.71
CA ASP A 150 -21.60 34.52 -5.82
C ASP A 150 -22.82 35.26 -6.46
N ASP A 151 -23.45 34.73 -7.52
CA ASP A 151 -24.72 35.24 -8.07
C ASP A 151 -25.64 34.10 -8.56
N CYS A 152 -26.32 33.43 -7.62
CA CYS A 152 -27.45 32.56 -7.93
C CYS A 152 -28.78 33.23 -7.54
N ALA A 153 -29.38 33.94 -8.50
CA ALA A 153 -30.81 34.20 -8.49
C ALA A 153 -31.36 34.01 -9.92
N ASP A 154 -32.24 33.01 -10.04
CA ASP A 154 -33.17 32.72 -11.14
C ASP A 154 -32.58 32.13 -12.44
N ALA A 155 -32.34 30.81 -12.42
CA ALA A 155 -32.44 29.99 -13.62
C ALA A 155 -33.92 29.83 -14.02
N ALA A 156 -34.43 30.81 -14.77
CA ALA A 156 -35.55 30.62 -15.68
C ALA A 156 -35.16 31.25 -17.02
N LEU A 157 -34.69 30.43 -17.95
CA LEU A 157 -34.47 30.83 -19.34
C LEU A 157 -35.79 31.37 -19.93
N PRO A 158 -35.83 32.57 -20.54
CA PRO A 158 -36.89 32.90 -21.49
C PRO A 158 -36.55 32.34 -22.89
N PRO A 159 -37.57 32.07 -23.73
CA PRO A 159 -37.38 31.49 -25.05
C PRO A 159 -36.76 32.51 -26.01
N PHE A 160 -35.85 32.03 -26.86
CA PHE A 160 -35.22 32.81 -27.92
C PHE A 160 -36.25 33.11 -29.02
N GLU A 161 -36.85 34.30 -28.98
CA GLU A 161 -37.45 34.95 -30.16
C GLU A 161 -36.55 36.12 -30.57
N GLY A 162 -36.13 36.12 -31.84
CA GLY A 162 -35.14 37.05 -32.38
C GLY A 162 -35.65 38.47 -32.59
N THR A 163 -34.73 39.35 -32.99
CA THR A 163 -34.97 40.42 -33.97
C THR A 163 -33.64 40.93 -34.50
N GLU A 164 -33.62 41.16 -35.81
CA GLU A 164 -32.59 41.83 -36.59
C GLU A 164 -32.55 43.33 -36.25
N GLU A 165 -31.38 43.96 -36.21
CA GLU A 165 -30.98 45.02 -37.15
C GLU A 165 -29.82 45.93 -36.67
N GLU A 166 -28.92 46.15 -37.64
CA GLU A 166 -28.12 47.34 -37.97
C GLU A 166 -26.99 47.86 -37.05
N GLY A 167 -25.76 47.52 -37.46
CA GLY A 167 -24.82 48.55 -37.96
C GLY A 167 -23.61 48.87 -37.09
N ASP A 168 -22.46 48.24 -37.38
CA ASP A 168 -21.14 48.69 -36.93
C ASP A 168 -20.17 48.79 -38.15
N PRO A 169 -19.19 49.71 -38.14
CA PRO A 169 -18.47 50.25 -39.31
C PRO A 169 -17.45 49.26 -39.92
N PRO A 170 -16.87 49.54 -41.11
CA PRO A 170 -16.12 48.55 -41.85
C PRO A 170 -14.85 48.14 -41.08
N VAL A 171 -14.76 46.85 -40.77
CA VAL A 171 -13.51 46.17 -40.41
C VAL A 171 -12.53 46.29 -41.57
N ASP A 172 -11.33 46.78 -41.27
CA ASP A 172 -10.20 46.82 -42.20
C ASP A 172 -9.93 45.42 -42.80
N PRO A 173 -9.48 45.33 -44.06
CA PRO A 173 -9.16 44.05 -44.67
C PRO A 173 -8.03 43.39 -43.88
N VAL A 174 -8.30 42.20 -43.34
CA VAL A 174 -7.28 41.32 -42.77
C VAL A 174 -6.20 41.11 -43.82
N ASP A 175 -4.98 41.54 -43.49
CA ASP A 175 -3.76 41.32 -44.27
C ASP A 175 -3.47 39.81 -44.31
N PRO A 176 -3.48 39.14 -45.48
CA PRO A 176 -3.22 37.71 -45.57
C PRO A 176 -1.73 37.34 -45.53
N ASP A 177 -0.81 38.30 -45.40
CA ASP A 177 0.65 38.06 -45.43
C ASP A 177 1.39 38.55 -44.17
N GLY A 178 0.80 38.37 -42.97
CA GLY A 178 1.53 38.46 -41.70
C GLY A 178 2.47 37.27 -41.48
N PRO A 179 3.64 37.44 -40.84
CA PRO A 179 4.56 36.32 -40.60
C PRO A 179 3.87 35.32 -39.68
N GLY A 180 3.77 34.05 -40.10
CA GLY A 180 3.09 33.04 -39.29
C GLY A 180 3.66 32.94 -37.87
N GLY A 181 2.79 32.66 -36.90
CA GLY A 181 3.21 32.01 -35.67
C GLY A 181 2.76 32.62 -34.35
N ASP A 182 1.46 32.69 -34.08
CA ASP A 182 0.93 32.53 -32.72
C ASP A 182 -0.39 31.77 -32.85
N CYS A 183 -0.36 30.45 -32.67
CA CYS A 183 -1.59 29.70 -32.44
C CYS A 183 -2.09 30.05 -31.03
N PRO A 184 -3.41 30.12 -30.78
CA PRO A 184 -3.93 30.41 -29.45
C PRO A 184 -3.45 29.30 -28.50
N GLN A 185 -2.82 29.69 -27.39
CA GLN A 185 -2.28 28.77 -26.38
C GLN A 185 -2.68 29.24 -24.98
N GLY A 186 -2.90 28.28 -24.08
CA GLY A 186 -3.11 28.51 -22.66
C GLY A 186 -2.15 27.68 -21.82
N SER A 187 -2.39 27.71 -20.51
CA SER A 187 -1.59 27.02 -19.51
C SER A 187 -2.47 26.34 -18.48
N VAL A 188 -1.91 25.38 -17.76
CA VAL A 188 -2.50 24.82 -16.53
C VAL A 188 -1.48 24.86 -15.40
N ALA A 189 -1.92 25.13 -14.18
CA ALA A 189 -1.09 25.08 -12.98
C ALA A 189 -1.89 24.54 -11.79
N GLY A 190 -1.19 24.01 -10.80
CA GLY A 190 -1.79 23.48 -9.59
C GLY A 190 -0.75 22.96 -8.60
N LEU A 191 -1.24 22.35 -7.52
CA LEU A 191 -0.43 21.66 -6.52
C LEU A 191 -0.78 20.18 -6.52
N VAL A 192 0.20 19.30 -6.57
CA VAL A 192 0.01 17.86 -6.34
C VAL A 192 0.11 17.57 -4.84
N CYS A 193 -0.87 16.86 -4.29
CA CYS A 193 -0.92 16.51 -2.87
C CYS A 193 -1.25 15.03 -2.64
N ALA A 194 -0.88 14.56 -1.44
CA ALA A 194 -1.37 13.31 -0.86
C ALA A 194 -2.79 13.53 -0.28
N PRO A 195 -3.49 12.46 0.15
CA PRO A 195 -4.82 12.59 0.74
C PRO A 195 -4.88 13.49 1.99
N ASP A 196 -3.82 13.49 2.81
CA ASP A 196 -3.67 14.41 3.95
C ASP A 196 -3.44 15.89 3.55
N GLY A 197 -3.35 16.17 2.25
CA GLY A 197 -3.11 17.49 1.67
C GLY A 197 -1.65 17.94 1.65
N SER A 198 -0.71 17.09 2.10
CA SER A 198 0.73 17.34 2.05
C SER A 198 1.25 17.29 0.60
N PRO A 199 2.30 18.07 0.26
CA PRO A 199 2.77 18.17 -1.11
C PRO A 199 3.48 16.90 -1.58
N VAL A 200 3.20 16.48 -2.82
CA VAL A 200 3.90 15.37 -3.48
C VAL A 200 4.99 15.95 -4.37
N VAL A 201 6.25 15.67 -4.03
CA VAL A 201 7.42 16.17 -4.73
C VAL A 201 7.82 15.22 -5.86
N GLY A 202 8.16 15.77 -7.03
CA GLY A 202 8.63 14.99 -8.16
C GLY A 202 7.58 14.13 -8.86
N ALA A 203 6.28 14.35 -8.60
CA ALA A 203 5.20 13.74 -9.34
C ALA A 203 5.25 14.19 -10.80
N ARG A 204 5.11 13.25 -11.73
CA ARG A 204 5.04 13.54 -13.16
C ARG A 204 3.65 14.02 -13.51
N VAL A 205 3.53 15.23 -14.02
CA VAL A 205 2.27 15.82 -14.47
C VAL A 205 2.34 16.03 -15.96
N TYR A 206 1.40 15.46 -16.72
CA TYR A 206 1.35 15.65 -18.16
C TYR A 206 -0.04 15.96 -18.67
N VAL A 207 -0.07 16.62 -19.83
CA VAL A 207 -1.28 16.88 -20.62
C VAL A 207 -0.98 16.46 -22.06
N ASP A 208 -1.85 15.63 -22.62
CA ASP A 208 -1.86 15.38 -24.07
C ASP A 208 -2.60 16.53 -24.75
N SER A 209 -1.93 17.19 -25.70
CA SER A 209 -2.40 18.40 -26.38
C SER A 209 -1.99 18.39 -27.85
N THR A 210 -2.27 19.49 -28.55
CA THR A 210 -1.88 19.69 -29.95
C THR A 210 -0.92 20.88 -30.03
N ASP A 211 0.14 20.78 -30.81
CA ASP A 211 1.05 21.91 -31.06
C ASP A 211 0.47 22.89 -32.09
N CYS A 212 1.17 24.01 -32.34
CA CYS A 212 0.71 25.00 -33.31
C CYS A 212 0.64 24.50 -34.76
N GLU A 213 1.22 23.34 -35.07
CA GLU A 213 1.15 22.72 -36.39
C GLU A 213 0.02 21.69 -36.49
N GLY A 214 -0.78 21.52 -35.43
CA GLY A 214 -1.86 20.53 -35.40
C GLY A 214 -1.37 19.10 -35.08
N ARG A 215 -0.13 18.93 -34.61
CA ARG A 215 0.43 17.62 -34.27
C ARG A 215 0.18 17.31 -32.80
N ALA A 216 -0.17 16.06 -32.52
CA ALA A 216 -0.29 15.58 -31.15
C ALA A 216 1.05 15.71 -30.41
N GLN A 217 1.00 16.24 -29.19
CA GLN A 217 2.14 16.39 -28.29
C GLN A 217 1.74 16.01 -26.87
N ARG A 218 2.69 15.46 -26.12
CA ARG A 218 2.59 15.34 -24.67
C ARG A 218 3.50 16.36 -24.03
N VAL A 219 2.95 17.24 -23.21
CA VAL A 219 3.74 18.20 -22.43
C VAL A 219 3.77 17.71 -20.99
N GLU A 220 4.96 17.47 -20.46
CA GLU A 220 5.17 16.87 -19.14
C GLU A 220 6.12 17.73 -18.30
N VAL A 221 5.80 17.85 -17.01
CA VAL A 221 6.62 18.50 -15.98
C VAL A 221 6.67 17.63 -14.72
N ALA A 222 7.62 17.91 -13.83
CA ALA A 222 7.64 17.32 -12.48
C ALA A 222 7.18 18.36 -11.46
N SER A 223 6.45 17.93 -10.44
CA SER A 223 6.08 18.81 -9.32
C SER A 223 7.31 19.25 -8.51
N ASP A 224 7.28 20.48 -8.02
CA ASP A 224 8.36 21.06 -7.25
C ASP A 224 8.35 20.61 -5.76
N ALA A 225 9.19 21.23 -4.93
CA ALA A 225 9.31 20.87 -3.50
C ALA A 225 8.06 21.22 -2.67
N ASP A 226 7.22 22.11 -3.18
CA ASP A 226 5.95 22.51 -2.58
C ASP A 226 4.76 21.79 -3.28
N GLY A 227 5.05 20.81 -4.15
CA GLY A 227 4.06 20.10 -4.96
C GLY A 227 3.57 20.89 -6.16
N GLY A 228 4.09 22.09 -6.42
CA GLY A 228 3.65 22.96 -7.49
C GLY A 228 4.02 22.46 -8.88
N PHE A 229 3.13 22.65 -9.84
CA PHE A 229 3.41 22.41 -11.26
C PHE A 229 2.79 23.50 -12.14
N ARG A 230 3.38 23.68 -13.33
CA ARG A 230 2.86 24.55 -14.38
C ARG A 230 3.23 23.98 -15.75
N ILE A 231 2.23 23.84 -16.61
CA ILE A 231 2.38 23.43 -18.01
C ILE A 231 1.88 24.58 -18.89
N ASP A 232 2.73 25.02 -19.81
CA ASP A 232 2.47 26.10 -20.76
C ASP A 232 2.37 25.56 -22.19
N GLY A 233 1.77 26.35 -23.09
CA GLY A 233 1.77 26.05 -24.52
C GLY A 233 0.74 25.00 -24.94
N LEU A 234 -0.38 24.92 -24.21
CA LEU A 234 -1.45 23.96 -24.44
C LEU A 234 -2.50 24.54 -25.39
N ALA A 235 -3.01 23.72 -26.30
CA ALA A 235 -4.14 24.10 -27.15
C ALA A 235 -5.40 24.38 -26.29
N PRO A 236 -6.14 25.47 -26.57
CA PRO A 236 -7.39 25.77 -25.89
C PRO A 236 -8.45 24.68 -26.07
N GLY A 237 -9.27 24.49 -25.04
CA GLY A 237 -10.33 23.48 -24.98
C GLY A 237 -10.21 22.58 -23.76
N PRO A 238 -11.13 21.61 -23.61
CA PRO A 238 -11.06 20.60 -22.57
C PRO A 238 -9.77 19.77 -22.72
N ALA A 239 -9.04 19.59 -21.63
CA ALA A 239 -7.81 18.82 -21.57
C ALA A 239 -7.78 17.99 -20.28
N GLU A 240 -7.24 16.78 -20.36
CA GLU A 240 -7.01 15.92 -19.19
C GLU A 240 -5.60 16.16 -18.65
N VAL A 241 -5.52 16.56 -17.38
CA VAL A 241 -4.29 16.62 -16.60
C VAL A 241 -4.14 15.28 -15.90
N VAL A 242 -3.05 14.58 -16.21
CA VAL A 242 -2.72 13.30 -15.58
C VAL A 242 -1.54 13.50 -14.66
N VAL A 243 -1.69 13.04 -13.42
CA VAL A 243 -0.66 13.04 -12.39
C VAL A 243 -0.26 11.60 -12.10
N LEU A 244 1.04 11.34 -12.13
CA LEU A 244 1.65 10.05 -11.82
C LEU A 244 2.73 10.24 -10.75
N ALA A 245 2.61 9.53 -9.65
CA ALA A 245 3.61 9.49 -8.59
C ALA A 245 3.84 8.02 -8.20
N GLY A 246 4.85 7.36 -8.77
CA GLY A 246 5.01 5.92 -8.59
C GLY A 246 3.85 5.15 -9.23
N ARG A 247 3.17 4.30 -8.44
CA ARG A 247 1.92 3.60 -8.82
C ARG A 247 0.66 4.45 -8.70
N PHE A 248 0.76 5.61 -8.07
CA PHE A 248 -0.38 6.47 -7.79
C PHE A 248 -0.72 7.29 -9.04
N GLU A 249 -1.99 7.26 -9.45
CA GLU A 249 -2.50 7.99 -10.60
C GLU A 249 -3.72 8.84 -10.22
N ALA A 250 -3.78 10.06 -10.73
CA ALA A 250 -4.96 10.91 -10.65
C ALA A 250 -5.19 11.64 -11.97
N ARG A 251 -6.46 11.84 -12.34
CA ARG A 251 -6.88 12.47 -13.61
C ARG A 251 -7.90 13.57 -13.36
N TYR A 252 -7.71 14.71 -14.04
CA TYR A 252 -8.60 15.87 -13.91
C TYR A 252 -8.85 16.51 -15.26
N VAL A 253 -10.11 16.81 -15.55
CA VAL A 253 -10.47 17.56 -16.76
C VAL A 253 -10.45 19.05 -16.43
N VAL A 254 -9.71 19.83 -17.22
CA VAL A 254 -9.66 21.29 -17.13
C VAL A 254 -10.01 21.90 -18.48
N VAL A 255 -10.55 23.11 -18.48
CA VAL A 255 -10.74 23.88 -19.72
C VAL A 255 -9.57 24.86 -19.88
N ILE A 256 -8.73 24.62 -20.88
CA ILE A 256 -7.65 25.52 -21.25
C ILE A 256 -8.23 26.69 -22.03
N VAL A 257 -7.99 27.92 -21.55
CA VAL A 257 -8.41 29.15 -22.21
C VAL A 257 -7.18 29.89 -22.71
N GLU A 258 -7.26 30.43 -23.92
CA GLU A 258 -6.19 31.21 -24.54
C GLU A 258 -5.72 32.35 -23.63
N GLY A 259 -4.41 32.45 -23.44
CA GLY A 259 -3.79 33.50 -22.62
C GLY A 259 -4.06 33.39 -21.12
N GLN A 260 -4.76 32.34 -20.66
CA GLN A 260 -5.07 32.11 -19.25
C GLN A 260 -4.34 30.90 -18.68
N VAL A 261 -4.30 30.86 -17.34
CA VAL A 261 -3.79 29.73 -16.56
C VAL A 261 -4.98 29.06 -15.90
N ALA A 262 -5.37 27.91 -16.43
CA ALA A 262 -6.36 27.05 -15.80
C ALA A 262 -5.80 26.52 -14.48
N SER A 263 -6.65 26.45 -13.45
CA SER A 263 -6.32 25.73 -12.22
C SER A 263 -6.69 24.27 -12.43
N ALA A 264 -5.75 23.34 -12.23
CA ALA A 264 -6.12 21.93 -12.03
C ALA A 264 -6.78 21.82 -10.65
N ASN A 265 -8.06 21.42 -10.57
CA ASN A 265 -8.77 21.60 -9.32
C ASN A 265 -10.05 20.77 -9.03
N ASP A 266 -10.23 20.51 -7.74
CA ASP A 266 -11.41 20.07 -6.96
C ASP A 266 -12.18 21.21 -6.23
N GLY A 267 -11.67 22.45 -6.30
CA GLY A 267 -12.18 23.62 -5.57
C GLY A 267 -11.11 24.41 -4.80
N ALA A 268 -9.91 23.83 -4.54
CA ALA A 268 -8.84 24.41 -3.71
C ALA A 268 -7.47 24.71 -4.39
N SER A 269 -7.39 24.71 -5.71
CA SER A 269 -6.19 24.72 -6.57
C SER A 269 -5.23 23.55 -6.31
N LYS A 270 -5.80 22.39 -6.01
CA LYS A 270 -5.08 21.19 -5.64
C LYS A 270 -5.54 19.99 -6.47
N VAL A 271 -4.60 19.11 -6.72
CA VAL A 271 -4.73 17.81 -7.34
C VAL A 271 -4.23 16.81 -6.30
N CYS A 272 -5.11 16.39 -5.40
CA CYS A 272 -4.76 15.41 -4.39
C CYS A 272 -5.04 14.00 -4.90
N ILE A 273 -4.04 13.13 -4.76
CA ILE A 273 -4.19 11.71 -5.00
C ILE A 273 -5.27 11.17 -4.06
N PRO A 274 -6.29 10.45 -4.56
CA PRO A 274 -7.32 9.83 -3.71
C PRO A 274 -6.72 8.88 -2.67
N ASP A 275 -7.40 8.73 -1.53
CA ASP A 275 -7.00 7.82 -0.45
C ASP A 275 -7.10 6.34 -0.83
N ASP A 276 -7.96 6.01 -1.80
CA ASP A 276 -8.16 4.69 -2.39
C ASP A 276 -7.46 4.51 -3.76
N ALA A 277 -6.59 5.46 -4.16
CA ALA A 277 -5.93 5.45 -5.47
C ALA A 277 -5.02 4.23 -5.69
N VAL A 278 -4.60 3.58 -4.61
CA VAL A 278 -3.80 2.36 -4.60
C VAL A 278 -4.27 1.46 -3.47
N SER A 279 -4.22 0.15 -3.68
CA SER A 279 -4.50 -0.82 -2.62
C SER A 279 -3.22 -1.15 -1.85
N ILE A 280 -3.18 -0.87 -0.55
CA ILE A 280 -1.96 -1.01 0.28
C ILE A 280 -2.14 -2.08 1.36
N ALA A 281 -1.17 -2.99 1.48
CA ALA A 281 -1.02 -3.86 2.64
C ALA A 281 0.24 -3.48 3.43
N VAL A 282 0.16 -3.54 4.76
CA VAL A 282 1.30 -3.34 5.66
C VAL A 282 1.42 -4.55 6.59
N THR A 283 2.60 -5.16 6.68
CA THR A 283 2.85 -6.12 7.75
C THR A 283 3.26 -5.37 9.01
N SER A 284 2.66 -5.65 10.16
CA SER A 284 3.16 -5.15 11.44
C SER A 284 4.57 -5.69 11.69
N GLY A 285 5.32 -5.01 12.57
CA GLY A 285 6.67 -5.43 12.94
C GLY A 285 7.05 -4.93 14.32
N ASP A 286 8.18 -5.43 14.83
CA ASP A 286 8.63 -5.18 16.20
C ASP A 286 9.28 -3.80 16.38
N TYR A 287 9.79 -3.23 15.29
CA TYR A 287 10.65 -2.03 15.32
C TYR A 287 10.19 -0.89 14.42
N ASP A 288 9.25 -1.16 13.51
CA ASP A 288 8.70 -0.20 12.56
C ASP A 288 7.19 -0.09 12.72
N ARG A 289 6.69 1.09 12.38
CA ARG A 289 5.26 1.41 12.33
C ARG A 289 4.97 2.21 11.06
N ILE A 290 5.25 1.61 9.90
CA ILE A 290 5.03 2.28 8.62
C ILE A 290 3.53 2.50 8.37
N GLU A 291 2.67 1.65 8.93
CA GLU A 291 1.22 1.86 8.96
C GLU A 291 0.84 3.24 9.53
N ASP A 292 1.57 3.75 10.52
CA ASP A 292 1.32 5.08 11.08
C ASP A 292 1.72 6.20 10.10
N ILE A 293 2.76 5.97 9.27
CA ILE A 293 3.18 6.91 8.22
C ILE A 293 2.16 6.89 7.07
N ILE A 294 1.76 5.70 6.62
CA ILE A 294 0.77 5.54 5.53
C ILE A 294 -0.58 6.12 5.94
N GLY A 295 -1.08 5.77 7.14
CA GLY A 295 -2.30 6.36 7.70
C GLY A 295 -2.15 7.86 7.96
N GLY A 296 -0.96 8.31 8.38
CA GLY A 296 -0.65 9.73 8.56
C GLY A 296 -0.57 10.53 7.25
N MET A 297 -0.37 9.87 6.11
CA MET A 297 -0.48 10.42 4.76
C MET A 297 -1.93 10.42 4.24
N GLY A 298 -2.85 9.78 4.98
CA GLY A 298 -4.27 9.69 4.67
C GLY A 298 -4.63 8.56 3.70
N PHE A 299 -3.76 7.58 3.47
CA PHE A 299 -4.08 6.42 2.65
C PHE A 299 -4.77 5.30 3.45
N GLU A 300 -5.80 4.70 2.85
CA GLU A 300 -6.38 3.46 3.38
C GLU A 300 -5.40 2.30 3.19
N HIS A 301 -5.33 1.41 4.18
CA HIS A 301 -4.44 0.26 4.13
C HIS A 301 -4.94 -0.87 5.05
N ASP A 302 -4.61 -2.10 4.66
CA ASP A 302 -4.84 -3.29 5.48
C ASP A 302 -3.58 -3.66 6.27
N VAL A 303 -3.76 -4.08 7.52
CA VAL A 303 -2.65 -4.51 8.39
C VAL A 303 -2.66 -6.03 8.57
N TYR A 304 -1.53 -6.66 8.30
CA TYR A 304 -1.27 -8.09 8.51
C TYR A 304 -0.24 -8.28 9.60
N CYS A 305 -0.46 -9.20 10.54
CA CYS A 305 0.46 -9.36 11.66
C CYS A 305 1.75 -10.05 11.22
N GLY A 306 2.90 -9.39 11.41
CA GLY A 306 4.21 -9.89 10.97
C GLY A 306 4.61 -11.24 11.58
N ASP A 307 4.15 -11.51 12.81
CA ASP A 307 4.32 -12.75 13.59
C ASP A 307 3.07 -13.65 13.59
N GLY A 308 1.99 -13.20 12.95
CA GLY A 308 0.71 -13.89 12.94
C GLY A 308 0.70 -15.15 12.08
N PHE A 309 -0.11 -16.12 12.47
CA PHE A 309 -0.41 -17.32 11.68
C PHE A 309 -1.76 -17.22 10.98
N GLY A 310 -1.92 -17.96 9.88
CA GLY A 310 -3.18 -17.98 9.11
C GLY A 310 -3.43 -16.67 8.36
N ASN A 311 -4.69 -16.41 8.02
CA ASN A 311 -5.10 -15.32 7.11
C ASN A 311 -4.91 -13.90 7.68
N VAL A 312 -4.65 -13.78 8.98
CA VAL A 312 -4.39 -12.50 9.66
C VAL A 312 -2.91 -12.16 9.73
N GLY A 313 -2.03 -13.06 9.29
CA GLY A 313 -0.58 -12.89 9.36
C GLY A 313 0.09 -12.68 8.00
N ALA A 314 1.32 -12.16 8.02
CA ALA A 314 2.13 -11.95 6.82
C ALA A 314 2.33 -13.25 6.01
N ARG A 315 2.45 -14.39 6.69
CA ARG A 315 2.49 -15.71 6.05
C ARG A 315 1.21 -16.02 5.26
N GLY A 316 0.04 -15.67 5.80
CA GLY A 316 -1.24 -15.83 5.10
C GLY A 316 -1.38 -14.88 3.92
N LEU A 317 -0.85 -13.66 4.02
CA LEU A 317 -0.78 -12.73 2.89
C LEU A 317 0.10 -13.28 1.77
N PHE A 318 1.34 -13.67 2.06
CA PHE A 318 2.29 -14.11 1.03
C PHE A 318 1.96 -15.50 0.47
N GLY A 319 1.32 -16.36 1.25
CA GLY A 319 0.91 -17.70 0.84
C GLY A 319 -0.33 -17.74 -0.06
N ASP A 320 -1.15 -16.69 -0.04
CA ASP A 320 -2.43 -16.61 -0.74
C ASP A 320 -2.33 -15.64 -1.93
N TRP A 321 -2.28 -16.18 -3.14
CA TRP A 321 -2.13 -15.37 -4.35
C TRP A 321 -3.34 -14.47 -4.61
N ASP A 322 -4.55 -14.98 -4.38
CA ASP A 322 -5.78 -14.24 -4.67
C ASP A 322 -5.88 -13.02 -3.75
N ARG A 323 -5.40 -13.15 -2.51
CA ARG A 323 -5.24 -12.01 -1.60
C ARG A 323 -4.06 -11.11 -1.98
N LEU A 324 -2.87 -11.64 -2.23
CA LEU A 324 -1.69 -10.81 -2.52
C LEU A 324 -1.87 -9.96 -3.77
N SER A 325 -2.54 -10.51 -4.79
CA SER A 325 -2.74 -9.86 -6.09
C SER A 325 -3.78 -8.73 -6.10
N THR A 326 -4.53 -8.53 -5.01
CA THR A 326 -5.45 -7.38 -4.86
C THR A 326 -4.76 -6.11 -4.41
N TYR A 327 -3.48 -6.18 -4.02
CA TYR A 327 -2.70 -5.02 -3.58
C TYR A 327 -1.82 -4.47 -4.71
N ASP A 328 -1.58 -3.16 -4.69
CA ASP A 328 -0.59 -2.50 -5.55
C ASP A 328 0.77 -2.41 -4.87
N VAL A 329 0.77 -2.18 -3.55
CA VAL A 329 1.99 -2.00 -2.76
C VAL A 329 1.89 -2.76 -1.44
N VAL A 330 2.96 -3.46 -1.06
CA VAL A 330 3.08 -4.12 0.24
C VAL A 330 4.28 -3.57 1.01
N PHE A 331 4.04 -3.05 2.20
CA PHE A 331 5.07 -2.61 3.14
C PHE A 331 5.33 -3.73 4.16
N VAL A 332 6.60 -4.08 4.31
CA VAL A 332 7.06 -5.16 5.18
C VAL A 332 7.95 -4.58 6.25
N ASN A 333 7.38 -4.35 7.43
CA ASN A 333 8.09 -3.83 8.59
C ASN A 333 9.18 -4.80 9.08
N CYS A 334 10.16 -4.24 9.79
CA CYS A 334 11.21 -5.00 10.47
C CYS A 334 10.63 -5.94 11.53
N GLY A 335 11.23 -7.12 11.70
CA GLY A 335 10.76 -8.17 12.62
C GLY A 335 9.80 -9.17 11.97
N LEU A 336 9.78 -9.24 10.63
CA LEU A 336 9.00 -10.25 9.90
C LEU A 336 9.39 -11.66 10.35
N SER A 337 8.42 -12.44 10.81
CA SER A 337 8.63 -13.82 11.29
C SER A 337 8.10 -14.84 10.28
N VAL A 338 8.59 -14.79 9.04
CA VAL A 338 8.18 -15.68 7.95
C VAL A 338 9.34 -16.55 7.47
N ASP A 339 9.15 -17.87 7.49
CA ASP A 339 10.10 -18.82 6.92
C ASP A 339 9.88 -19.00 5.41
N PHE A 340 10.83 -18.51 4.61
CA PHE A 340 10.85 -18.68 3.15
C PHE A 340 11.53 -19.98 2.69
N THR A 341 11.90 -20.86 3.61
CA THR A 341 12.44 -22.18 3.31
C THR A 341 11.35 -23.26 3.25
N GLY A 342 11.71 -24.46 2.80
CA GLY A 342 10.75 -25.56 2.65
C GLY A 342 9.70 -25.32 1.56
N ARG A 343 8.73 -26.24 1.43
CA ARG A 343 7.77 -26.22 0.31
C ARG A 343 6.89 -24.97 0.29
N GLU A 344 6.38 -24.58 1.44
CA GLU A 344 5.48 -23.42 1.59
C GLU A 344 6.22 -22.09 1.45
N GLY A 345 7.41 -21.99 2.04
CA GLY A 345 8.28 -20.83 1.84
C GLY A 345 8.62 -20.59 0.38
N GLN A 346 8.92 -21.65 -0.36
CA GLN A 346 9.15 -21.55 -1.80
C GLN A 346 7.90 -21.14 -2.59
N GLN A 347 6.69 -21.50 -2.14
CA GLN A 347 5.45 -21.00 -2.74
C GLN A 347 5.28 -19.49 -2.52
N MET A 348 5.55 -19.00 -1.30
CA MET A 348 5.54 -17.56 -1.01
C MET A 348 6.56 -16.80 -1.85
N VAL A 349 7.77 -17.35 -2.05
CA VAL A 349 8.77 -16.77 -2.95
C VAL A 349 8.26 -16.67 -4.38
N VAL A 350 7.56 -17.69 -4.89
CA VAL A 350 6.93 -17.66 -6.23
C VAL A 350 5.88 -16.56 -6.30
N ASN A 351 5.00 -16.45 -5.30
CA ASN A 351 3.96 -15.42 -5.24
C ASN A 351 4.54 -14.01 -5.23
N LEU A 352 5.55 -13.75 -4.38
CA LEU A 352 6.21 -12.44 -4.29
C LEU A 352 6.93 -12.06 -5.58
N ARG A 353 7.61 -13.02 -6.25
CA ARG A 353 8.20 -12.76 -7.57
C ARG A 353 7.14 -12.42 -8.61
N ARG A 354 6.03 -13.15 -8.62
CA ARG A 354 4.91 -12.91 -9.55
C ARG A 354 4.28 -11.54 -9.30
N PHE A 355 4.05 -11.19 -8.04
CA PHE A 355 3.49 -9.90 -7.63
C PHE A 355 4.32 -8.73 -8.18
N VAL A 356 5.63 -8.73 -7.95
CA VAL A 356 6.49 -7.64 -8.43
C VAL A 356 6.65 -7.67 -9.96
N ALA A 357 6.71 -8.85 -10.57
CA ALA A 357 6.74 -8.97 -12.03
C ALA A 357 5.45 -8.51 -12.71
N GLN A 358 4.32 -8.43 -12.00
CA GLN A 358 3.05 -7.88 -12.49
C GLN A 358 2.89 -6.38 -12.21
N GLY A 359 3.93 -5.72 -11.69
CA GLY A 359 3.93 -4.29 -11.43
C GLY A 359 3.65 -3.91 -9.99
N GLY A 360 3.43 -4.88 -9.10
CA GLY A 360 3.31 -4.64 -7.66
C GLY A 360 4.64 -4.18 -7.06
N SER A 361 4.58 -3.38 -6.00
CA SER A 361 5.79 -2.84 -5.35
C SER A 361 5.92 -3.29 -3.91
N LEU A 362 7.16 -3.50 -3.45
CA LEU A 362 7.48 -3.89 -2.09
C LEU A 362 8.37 -2.84 -1.43
N TYR A 363 8.08 -2.52 -0.18
CA TYR A 363 9.01 -1.88 0.73
C TYR A 363 9.37 -2.88 1.83
N ILE A 364 10.65 -3.06 2.13
CA ILE A 364 11.13 -3.96 3.18
C ILE A 364 12.13 -3.22 4.09
N SER A 365 12.07 -3.43 5.40
CA SER A 365 13.01 -2.81 6.34
C SER A 365 13.75 -3.82 7.23
N ASP A 366 15.04 -3.51 7.41
CA ASP A 366 16.00 -4.11 8.31
C ASP A 366 15.93 -5.63 8.49
N LEU A 367 15.48 -6.17 9.63
CA LEU A 367 15.44 -7.61 9.89
C LEU A 367 14.55 -8.40 8.90
N ALA A 368 13.66 -7.74 8.16
CA ALA A 368 12.93 -8.36 7.06
C ALA A 368 13.80 -8.58 5.80
N ALA A 369 15.10 -8.25 5.84
CA ALA A 369 16.08 -8.49 4.76
C ALA A 369 16.12 -9.94 4.26
N HIS A 370 15.82 -10.91 5.12
CA HIS A 370 15.76 -12.32 4.73
C HIS A 370 14.68 -12.60 3.65
N LEU A 371 13.65 -11.74 3.52
CA LEU A 371 12.73 -11.76 2.38
C LEU A 371 13.48 -11.41 1.09
N VAL A 372 14.25 -10.31 1.08
CA VAL A 372 15.04 -9.89 -0.09
C VAL A 372 16.07 -10.97 -0.46
N ASP A 373 16.75 -11.54 0.52
CA ASP A 373 17.73 -12.61 0.31
C ASP A 373 17.07 -13.89 -0.24
N ALA A 374 15.89 -14.26 0.23
CA ALA A 374 15.16 -15.43 -0.28
C ALA A 374 14.62 -15.21 -1.70
N VAL A 375 14.10 -14.01 -2.00
CA VAL A 375 13.37 -13.74 -3.24
C VAL A 375 14.28 -13.22 -4.36
N TRP A 376 15.28 -12.39 -4.04
CA TRP A 376 16.23 -11.78 -4.98
C TRP A 376 17.67 -11.78 -4.43
N PRO A 377 18.27 -12.95 -4.16
CA PRO A 377 19.63 -13.06 -3.60
C PRO A 377 20.71 -12.42 -4.49
N GLU A 378 20.44 -12.25 -5.78
CA GLU A 378 21.37 -11.62 -6.72
C GLU A 378 21.34 -10.07 -6.70
N LYS A 379 20.35 -9.47 -6.04
CA LYS A 379 20.13 -8.01 -6.02
C LYS A 379 20.83 -7.35 -4.84
N VAL A 380 20.70 -7.89 -3.65
CA VAL A 380 21.31 -7.31 -2.44
C VAL A 380 22.02 -8.41 -1.68
N THR A 381 23.31 -8.20 -1.42
CA THR A 381 24.10 -9.07 -0.56
C THR A 381 24.22 -8.39 0.80
N PHE A 382 23.73 -9.05 1.84
CA PHE A 382 23.81 -8.56 3.21
C PHE A 382 25.07 -9.08 3.88
N ARG A 383 25.64 -8.28 4.77
CA ARG A 383 26.82 -8.67 5.55
C ARG A 383 26.38 -9.72 6.57
N GLY A 384 27.16 -10.79 6.70
CA GLY A 384 26.83 -11.91 7.59
C GLY A 384 25.86 -12.91 6.97
N THR A 385 25.73 -14.09 7.58
CA THR A 385 24.71 -15.06 7.15
C THR A 385 23.37 -14.69 7.76
N LEU A 386 22.42 -14.23 6.94
CA LEU A 386 21.00 -14.15 7.31
C LEU A 386 20.34 -15.53 7.44
N HIS A 387 21.10 -16.62 7.26
CA HIS A 387 20.62 -17.97 7.47
C HIS A 387 20.33 -18.19 8.96
N PRO A 388 19.06 -18.41 9.36
CA PRO A 388 18.79 -18.92 10.68
C PRO A 388 19.32 -20.35 10.71
N SER A 389 20.53 -20.55 11.21
CA SER A 389 20.97 -21.88 11.60
C SER A 389 20.10 -22.30 12.79
N GLU A 390 19.04 -23.05 12.52
CA GLU A 390 18.31 -23.90 13.48
C GLU A 390 18.20 -23.32 14.91
N GLY A 391 17.41 -22.27 15.09
CA GLY A 391 17.11 -21.74 16.41
C GLY A 391 16.52 -20.35 16.33
N GLY A 392 15.39 -20.14 17.01
CA GLY A 392 14.58 -18.94 16.91
C GLY A 392 15.33 -17.63 17.11
N ASP A 393 14.72 -16.58 16.55
CA ASP A 393 15.16 -15.20 16.63
C ASP A 393 15.44 -14.80 18.10
N PRO A 394 16.69 -14.47 18.46
CA PRO A 394 17.04 -14.13 19.83
C PRO A 394 16.67 -12.69 20.20
N CYS A 395 16.12 -11.89 19.27
CA CYS A 395 15.88 -10.46 19.45
C CYS A 395 14.40 -10.07 19.49
N CYS A 396 13.46 -11.00 19.70
CA CYS A 396 12.05 -10.66 19.91
C CYS A 396 11.87 -9.94 21.26
N SER A 397 11.64 -8.63 21.22
CA SER A 397 11.18 -7.84 22.35
C SER A 397 9.78 -7.33 22.02
N CYS A 398 8.76 -7.85 22.69
CA CYS A 398 7.36 -7.49 22.51
C CYS A 398 7.17 -5.96 22.71
N ILE A 399 6.94 -5.19 21.64
CA ILE A 399 6.52 -3.77 21.71
C ILE A 399 5.31 -3.53 20.79
N ASP A 400 4.23 -3.06 21.40
CA ASP A 400 3.05 -2.40 20.82
C ASP A 400 2.60 -2.83 19.40
N CYS A 401 2.20 -4.10 19.26
CA CYS A 401 1.43 -4.56 18.10
C CYS A 401 0.08 -3.81 18.00
N PRO A 402 -0.40 -3.50 16.78
CA PRO A 402 -1.73 -2.93 16.56
C PRO A 402 -2.84 -3.72 17.29
N PRO A 403 -3.91 -3.09 17.78
CA PRO A 403 -4.97 -3.77 18.54
C PRO A 403 -5.65 -4.91 17.78
N GLU A 404 -5.68 -4.81 16.45
CA GLU A 404 -6.19 -5.83 15.52
C GLU A 404 -5.24 -7.02 15.35
N CYS A 405 -3.94 -6.83 15.64
CA CYS A 405 -2.98 -7.91 15.89
C CYS A 405 -3.00 -8.40 17.34
N GLY A 406 -4.17 -8.27 17.98
CA GLY A 406 -4.40 -8.42 19.41
C GLY A 406 -3.49 -9.43 20.08
N ALA A 407 -2.75 -8.96 21.07
CA ALA A 407 -2.16 -9.81 22.08
C ALA A 407 -3.22 -10.84 22.50
N ASN A 408 -2.96 -12.11 22.21
CA ASN A 408 -3.70 -13.17 22.86
C ASN A 408 -3.53 -12.96 24.36
N VAL A 409 -4.59 -12.49 25.01
CA VAL A 409 -4.79 -12.59 26.46
C VAL A 409 -4.83 -14.07 26.89
N GLU A 410 -4.68 -15.02 25.96
CA GLU A 410 -4.43 -16.44 26.19
C GLU A 410 -2.94 -16.86 26.15
N ALA A 411 -2.00 -15.98 25.81
CA ALA A 411 -0.56 -16.25 25.97
C ALA A 411 -0.17 -16.45 27.47
N GLU A 412 -1.00 -15.95 28.39
CA GLU A 412 -0.84 -16.20 29.83
C GLU A 412 -1.18 -17.64 30.25
N ARG A 413 -1.86 -18.45 29.40
CA ARG A 413 -2.33 -19.79 29.79
C ARG A 413 -1.42 -20.94 29.36
N PHE A 414 -0.55 -20.71 28.38
CA PHE A 414 0.38 -21.71 27.84
C PHE A 414 1.86 -21.31 28.00
N GLY A 415 2.25 -20.62 29.07
CA GLY A 415 3.67 -20.49 29.45
C GLY A 415 4.61 -19.92 28.37
N GLY A 416 4.07 -19.28 27.33
CA GLY A 416 4.81 -18.52 26.36
C GLY A 416 5.11 -17.16 26.96
N ALA A 417 6.17 -17.11 27.76
CA ALA A 417 6.62 -15.85 28.32
C ALA A 417 7.08 -14.93 27.17
N CYS A 418 6.33 -13.85 26.88
CA CYS A 418 6.97 -12.58 26.53
C CYS A 418 7.86 -12.26 27.73
N MET A 419 9.13 -12.67 27.67
CA MET A 419 10.08 -12.35 28.73
C MET A 419 10.45 -10.88 28.58
N GLY A 420 9.77 -10.04 29.36
CA GLY A 420 10.20 -8.68 29.61
C GLY A 420 11.69 -8.65 29.94
N SER A 421 12.44 -7.87 29.15
CA SER A 421 13.65 -7.10 29.51
C SER A 421 14.67 -7.75 30.47
N SER A 422 14.83 -9.07 30.42
CA SER A 422 15.90 -9.76 31.16
C SER A 422 16.42 -11.04 30.50
N PHE A 423 15.83 -11.44 29.37
CA PHE A 423 16.34 -12.55 28.54
C PHE A 423 16.99 -12.07 27.23
N GLY A 424 16.55 -10.92 26.68
CA GLY A 424 17.27 -10.23 25.59
C GLY A 424 18.70 -9.82 26.00
N ASP A 425 18.86 -9.35 27.25
CA ASP A 425 20.18 -9.03 27.83
C ASP A 425 21.14 -10.23 27.91
N LEU A 426 20.62 -11.46 27.93
CA LEU A 426 21.41 -12.68 28.14
C LEU A 426 21.80 -13.39 26.84
N PHE A 427 21.10 -13.13 25.74
CA PHE A 427 21.40 -13.73 24.43
C PHE A 427 21.99 -12.73 23.42
N CYS A 428 21.64 -11.44 23.48
CA CYS A 428 22.29 -10.40 22.67
C CYS A 428 23.70 -10.04 23.20
N GLY A 429 23.96 -10.24 24.50
CA GLY A 429 25.25 -9.96 25.12
C GLY A 429 26.26 -11.12 25.13
N ALA A 430 25.86 -12.34 24.74
CA ALA A 430 26.68 -13.55 24.89
C ALA A 430 27.41 -13.98 23.60
N TYR A 431 26.93 -13.57 22.44
CA TYR A 431 27.67 -13.65 21.20
C TYR A 431 28.37 -12.31 21.00
N GLY A 432 29.70 -12.34 20.79
CA GLY A 432 30.43 -11.15 20.32
C GLY A 432 29.77 -10.59 19.05
N PRO A 433 30.18 -9.38 18.58
CA PRO A 433 29.46 -8.61 17.55
C PRO A 433 28.96 -9.56 16.47
N LEU A 434 27.63 -9.75 16.41
CA LEU A 434 27.02 -10.69 15.49
C LEU A 434 27.49 -10.29 14.09
N GLU A 435 28.22 -11.18 13.41
CA GLU A 435 28.72 -10.90 12.07
C GLU A 435 27.52 -10.56 11.18
N GLY A 436 27.44 -9.31 10.71
CA GLY A 436 26.33 -8.81 9.89
C GLY A 436 25.48 -7.70 10.52
N PHE A 437 25.67 -7.42 11.81
CA PHE A 437 25.00 -6.33 12.49
C PHE A 437 25.93 -5.13 12.69
N GLY A 438 25.48 -3.94 12.31
CA GLY A 438 26.29 -2.72 12.46
C GLY A 438 26.33 -2.14 13.89
N SER A 439 27.07 -1.06 14.10
CA SER A 439 27.32 -0.44 15.44
C SER A 439 26.42 0.75 15.79
N THR A 440 25.87 0.78 17.02
CA THR A 440 24.96 1.85 17.48
C THR A 440 25.53 3.25 17.29
N GLY A 441 24.65 4.21 17.02
CA GLY A 441 24.98 5.63 16.99
C GLY A 441 24.44 6.37 15.78
N GLU A 442 24.91 7.60 15.61
CA GLU A 442 24.46 8.48 14.54
C GLU A 442 25.41 8.39 13.34
N ARG A 443 24.86 8.12 12.14
CA ARG A 443 25.61 8.17 10.89
C ARG A 443 25.14 9.33 10.02
N ALA A 444 26.11 10.10 9.52
CA ALA A 444 25.84 11.12 8.51
C ALA A 444 25.69 10.46 7.15
N ALA A 445 24.48 10.46 6.60
CA ALA A 445 24.16 9.86 5.32
C ALA A 445 24.03 10.90 4.22
N THR A 446 24.23 10.45 2.97
CA THR A 446 24.09 11.22 1.74
C THR A 446 22.89 10.67 0.97
N VAL A 447 21.96 11.55 0.62
CA VAL A 447 20.81 11.23 -0.23
C VAL A 447 21.25 11.33 -1.68
N ARG A 448 21.14 10.24 -2.42
CA ARG A 448 21.48 10.17 -3.85
C ARG A 448 20.26 10.41 -4.73
N HIS A 449 19.10 9.93 -4.30
CA HIS A 449 17.88 10.01 -5.09
C HIS A 449 17.42 11.47 -5.30
N PRO A 450 17.21 11.94 -6.56
CA PRO A 450 16.88 13.35 -6.84
C PRO A 450 15.61 13.84 -6.14
N VAL A 451 14.52 13.05 -6.18
CA VAL A 451 13.23 13.42 -5.57
C VAL A 451 13.35 13.49 -4.05
N MET A 452 14.10 12.58 -3.42
CA MET A 452 14.31 12.59 -1.98
C MET A 452 15.15 13.79 -1.54
N ARG A 453 16.18 14.17 -2.33
CA ARG A 453 16.96 15.39 -2.08
C ARG A 453 16.09 16.64 -2.16
N GLN A 454 15.18 16.67 -3.12
CA GLN A 454 14.25 17.78 -3.31
C GLN A 454 13.25 17.86 -2.14
N SER A 455 12.66 16.74 -1.74
CA SER A 455 11.77 16.64 -0.57
C SER A 455 12.47 17.09 0.72
N LEU A 456 13.73 16.71 0.91
CA LEU A 456 14.51 17.08 2.09
C LEU A 456 15.03 18.54 2.03
N GLY A 457 15.15 19.13 0.84
CA GLY A 457 15.79 20.44 0.62
C GLY A 457 17.32 20.44 0.81
N ARG A 458 17.93 19.26 1.00
CA ARG A 458 19.36 19.04 1.19
C ARG A 458 19.75 17.62 0.79
N ASP A 459 21.05 17.37 0.66
CA ASP A 459 21.60 16.07 0.24
C ASP A 459 22.21 15.27 1.39
N ARG A 460 22.15 15.77 2.63
CA ARG A 460 22.67 15.08 3.81
C ARG A 460 21.64 15.03 4.93
N LEU A 461 21.56 13.89 5.60
CA LEU A 461 20.79 13.69 6.83
C LEU A 461 21.56 12.86 7.83
N ARG A 462 20.95 12.68 9.01
CA ARG A 462 21.53 11.95 10.13
C ARG A 462 20.57 10.79 10.44
N ILE A 463 21.09 9.58 10.35
CA ILE A 463 20.35 8.35 10.65
C ILE A 463 20.79 7.87 12.03
N LEU A 464 19.84 7.61 12.90
CA LEU A 464 20.06 7.24 14.30
C LEU A 464 19.92 5.74 14.51
N PHE A 465 21.02 5.01 14.51
CA PHE A 465 21.03 3.59 14.76
C PHE A 465 20.95 3.30 16.27
N GLU A 466 19.73 3.31 16.82
CA GLU A 466 19.48 3.24 18.28
C GLU A 466 19.23 1.82 18.83
N ALA A 467 19.02 0.82 17.98
CA ALA A 467 18.84 -0.58 18.35
C ALA A 467 20.17 -1.35 18.53
N GLU A 468 20.17 -2.54 19.13
CA GLU A 468 21.43 -3.29 19.37
C GLU A 468 22.02 -3.94 18.09
N GLY A 469 21.34 -3.84 16.94
CA GLY A 469 21.85 -4.24 15.63
C GLY A 469 20.90 -3.86 14.47
N TRP A 470 21.46 -3.82 13.25
CA TRP A 470 20.76 -3.68 11.95
C TRP A 470 21.51 -4.46 10.87
N VAL A 471 20.77 -4.89 9.85
CA VAL A 471 21.28 -5.63 8.71
C VAL A 471 22.05 -4.72 7.77
N GLU A 472 23.37 -4.87 7.71
CA GLU A 472 24.21 -4.08 6.80
C GLU A 472 24.18 -4.63 5.36
N ILE A 473 24.10 -3.74 4.37
CA ILE A 473 24.28 -4.11 2.96
C ILE A 473 25.78 -4.22 2.67
N GLU A 474 26.26 -5.42 2.33
CA GLU A 474 27.64 -5.66 1.93
C GLU A 474 27.89 -5.23 0.48
N ALA A 475 26.97 -5.61 -0.41
CA ALA A 475 27.08 -5.30 -1.83
C ALA A 475 25.71 -5.18 -2.50
N VAL A 476 25.66 -4.40 -3.58
CA VAL A 476 24.48 -4.28 -4.45
C VAL A 476 24.79 -4.88 -5.82
N GLY A 477 23.84 -5.66 -6.33
CA GLY A 477 23.88 -6.29 -7.64
C GLY A 477 23.57 -5.34 -8.79
N ASN A 478 23.50 -5.88 -10.00
CA ASN A 478 23.23 -5.08 -11.19
C ASN A 478 21.76 -4.60 -11.24
N GLY A 479 21.57 -3.34 -11.63
CA GLY A 479 20.25 -2.70 -11.71
C GLY A 479 19.64 -2.38 -10.34
N VAL A 480 20.47 -2.18 -9.33
CA VAL A 480 20.06 -1.70 -8.00
C VAL A 480 20.57 -0.28 -7.81
N ASP A 481 19.65 0.64 -7.54
CA ASP A 481 19.93 2.03 -7.25
C ASP A 481 20.14 2.23 -5.74
N VAL A 482 21.24 2.87 -5.38
CA VAL A 482 21.49 3.30 -4.00
C VAL A 482 20.84 4.66 -3.80
N LEU A 483 19.81 4.73 -2.96
CA LEU A 483 19.04 5.94 -2.69
C LEU A 483 19.67 6.78 -1.58
N VAL A 484 20.22 6.11 -0.57
CA VAL A 484 20.92 6.71 0.57
C VAL A 484 22.15 5.87 0.91
N ASP A 485 23.31 6.49 1.12
CA ASP A 485 24.54 5.85 1.60
C ASP A 485 25.20 6.64 2.73
N ALA A 486 25.95 5.96 3.59
CA ALA A 486 26.86 6.60 4.53
C ALA A 486 28.30 6.15 4.24
N ASP A 487 29.16 7.08 3.87
CA ASP A 487 30.57 6.83 3.53
C ASP A 487 30.77 5.75 2.44
N GLY A 488 29.83 5.66 1.49
CA GLY A 488 29.84 4.68 0.41
C GLY A 488 29.20 3.33 0.76
N GLU A 489 28.73 3.14 1.99
CA GLU A 489 27.95 1.96 2.39
C GLU A 489 26.45 2.21 2.14
N PRO A 490 25.76 1.39 1.32
CA PRO A 490 24.35 1.56 1.04
C PRO A 490 23.49 1.38 2.30
N LEU A 491 22.57 2.32 2.52
CA LEU A 491 21.61 2.28 3.64
C LEU A 491 20.16 2.17 3.16
N MET A 492 19.88 2.67 1.96
CA MET A 492 18.58 2.51 1.30
C MET A 492 18.83 2.21 -0.17
N VAL A 493 18.21 1.16 -0.66
CA VAL A 493 18.35 0.69 -2.05
C VAL A 493 16.99 0.45 -2.67
N MET A 494 16.92 0.55 -3.99
CA MET A 494 15.72 0.21 -4.75
C MET A 494 16.10 -0.43 -6.06
N PHE A 495 15.31 -1.39 -6.53
CA PHE A 495 15.47 -1.97 -7.85
C PHE A 495 14.12 -2.24 -8.51
N GLU A 496 14.12 -2.21 -9.83
CA GLU A 496 12.94 -2.51 -10.64
C GLU A 496 13.07 -3.92 -11.24
N VAL A 497 11.96 -4.65 -11.25
CA VAL A 497 11.84 -5.97 -11.87
C VAL A 497 11.15 -5.82 -13.23
N SER A 498 11.45 -6.74 -14.15
CA SER A 498 10.77 -6.79 -15.46
C SER A 498 9.25 -6.87 -15.26
N GLY A 499 8.53 -5.83 -15.68
CA GLY A 499 7.11 -5.64 -15.37
C GLY A 499 6.78 -4.28 -14.73
N GLY A 500 7.80 -3.55 -14.27
CA GLY A 500 7.66 -2.20 -13.72
C GLY A 500 7.46 -2.15 -12.20
N GLY A 501 7.35 -3.30 -11.53
CA GLY A 501 7.26 -3.38 -10.08
C GLY A 501 8.61 -3.11 -9.42
N ARG A 502 8.58 -2.47 -8.26
CA ARG A 502 9.78 -1.99 -7.55
C ARG A 502 9.93 -2.65 -6.20
N VAL A 503 11.17 -2.85 -5.77
CA VAL A 503 11.49 -3.34 -4.44
C VAL A 503 12.45 -2.36 -3.80
N ALA A 504 12.03 -1.74 -2.70
CA ALA A 504 12.86 -0.88 -1.87
C ALA A 504 13.24 -1.59 -0.57
N PHE A 505 14.49 -1.40 -0.14
CA PHE A 505 14.99 -1.93 1.13
C PHE A 505 15.72 -0.84 1.93
N THR A 506 15.53 -0.82 3.26
CA THR A 506 16.26 0.05 4.20
C THR A 506 16.95 -0.75 5.30
N THR A 507 18.15 -0.34 5.70
CA THR A 507 18.94 -0.95 6.81
C THR A 507 18.58 -0.39 8.20
N PHE A 508 17.52 0.41 8.33
CA PHE A 508 17.28 1.16 9.55
C PHE A 508 15.80 1.14 9.95
N HIS A 509 15.56 1.18 11.26
CA HIS A 509 14.20 1.17 11.82
C HIS A 509 13.54 2.54 11.68
N ASN A 510 12.33 2.57 11.17
CA ASN A 510 11.59 3.77 10.84
C ASN A 510 10.82 4.35 12.04
N HIS A 511 10.42 3.55 13.03
CA HIS A 511 9.66 4.07 14.20
C HIS A 511 10.55 4.59 15.34
N ALA A 512 11.69 3.93 15.63
CA ALA A 512 12.66 4.43 16.61
C ALA A 512 13.41 5.71 16.12
N GLN A 513 13.27 6.05 14.84
CA GLN A 513 14.06 7.09 14.17
C GLN A 513 13.23 8.23 13.56
N LEU A 514 12.02 8.52 14.06
CA LEU A 514 11.15 9.60 13.58
C LEU A 514 11.71 11.02 13.86
N ALA A 515 12.99 11.25 13.58
CA ALA A 515 13.48 12.55 13.19
C ALA A 515 12.75 12.96 11.90
N GLU A 516 12.33 14.23 11.85
CA GLU A 516 11.60 14.86 10.73
C GLU A 516 12.18 14.53 9.35
N ASP A 517 13.50 14.31 9.25
CA ASP A 517 14.19 13.96 8.01
C ASP A 517 13.88 12.56 7.49
N VAL A 518 13.78 11.57 8.39
CA VAL A 518 13.54 10.16 8.01
C VAL A 518 12.09 10.03 7.54
N GLU A 519 11.14 10.63 8.25
CA GLU A 519 9.74 10.67 7.84
C GLU A 519 9.59 11.29 6.44
N LYS A 520 10.26 12.42 6.16
CA LYS A 520 10.22 13.07 4.84
C LYS A 520 10.72 12.17 3.71
N ILE A 521 11.77 11.39 3.95
CA ILE A 521 12.29 10.46 2.94
C ILE A 521 11.39 9.26 2.76
N LEU A 522 10.80 8.72 3.84
CA LEU A 522 9.84 7.63 3.72
C LEU A 522 8.59 8.06 2.98
N ARG A 523 8.02 9.23 3.31
CA ARG A 523 6.91 9.83 2.55
C ARG A 523 7.27 10.01 1.06
N ALA A 524 8.49 10.47 0.77
CA ALA A 524 8.95 10.59 -0.62
C ALA A 524 9.13 9.23 -1.31
N LEU A 525 9.57 8.19 -0.57
CA LEU A 525 9.76 6.84 -1.09
C LEU A 525 8.43 6.17 -1.43
N VAL A 526 7.38 6.38 -0.63
CA VAL A 526 6.02 5.86 -0.92
C VAL A 526 5.61 6.22 -2.35
N PHE A 527 5.82 7.48 -2.76
CA PHE A 527 5.52 7.96 -4.11
C PHE A 527 6.52 7.56 -5.20
N GLN A 528 7.54 6.76 -4.86
CA GLN A 528 8.43 6.12 -5.84
C GLN A 528 8.12 4.64 -6.02
N LEU A 529 7.28 4.05 -5.17
CA LEU A 529 6.81 2.68 -5.29
C LEU A 529 5.64 2.59 -6.23
#